data_AF-A0A100IBV7-F1
#
_entry.id   AF-A0A100IBV7-F1
#
_cell.length_a   1.000
_cell.length_b   1.000
_cell.length_c   1.000
_cell.angle_alpha   90.00
_cell.angle_beta   90.00
_cell.angle_gamma   90.00
#
_symmetry.space_group_name_H-M   'P 1'
#
loop_
_entity.id
_entity.type
_entity.pdbx_description
1 polymer ?
#
loop_
_entity_poly.entity_id
_entity_poly.type
_entity_poly.pdbx_seq_one_letter_code
_entity_poly.pdbx_strand_id
1 'polypeptide(L)'
;MKIPASLISLVATAAAQSVIESSSFGFGQTLSTDGGAISGWQTGGESHNPDILSNKIILTPPYPGNTRGFAWSQTPVSQSEWTAEFQFRATGPERGGGNLQLWYAKDGKDRIGTSSIYTVNQFDGFALVIDSHGGRGGSVRGFLNDGTTDYKSQRSVDSLAFGHCDYPYRNLGRPSTVRLKHTKSVFEVTVDDKLCFSTDKVALPTGNVFGLTAATPENPDSFEVFKFVLQSAESGAGSTVPVQQQNTNQQPIAAQQQAVPQQQQQAPPVNTGFEQQFADLSNRVQGVNQATDNILRELGSQDTKAANRQVELLQKLASKDQIASLDARLQKMEQMLQTIQRDLEGKDYHGRFNQLQETLRSSHLSLTENLLGVITSSAPRMGFFICMIIAFQGLLAVAYIIYKRRRANMPKKFL
;
A
#
# COMPACT_ATOMS: atom_id res chain seq x y z
N MET A 1 27.19 44.56 -36.10
CA MET A 1 27.24 43.58 -34.99
C MET A 1 26.16 42.54 -35.24
N LYS A 2 26.53 41.27 -35.45
CA LYS A 2 25.61 40.13 -35.56
C LYS A 2 25.77 39.31 -34.28
N ILE A 3 24.70 39.15 -33.51
CA ILE A 3 24.67 38.30 -32.31
C ILE A 3 24.00 36.99 -32.72
N PRO A 4 24.66 35.82 -32.63
CA PRO A 4 24.01 34.55 -32.85
C PRO A 4 23.24 34.14 -31.58
N ALA A 5 21.94 33.89 -31.72
CA ALA A 5 21.13 33.28 -30.68
C ALA A 5 21.35 31.76 -30.70
N SER A 6 22.05 31.23 -29.70
CA SER A 6 22.13 29.79 -29.45
C SER A 6 20.82 29.30 -28.84
N LEU A 7 20.06 28.54 -29.61
CA LEU A 7 18.93 27.74 -29.13
C LEU A 7 19.47 26.52 -28.38
N ILE A 8 19.31 26.50 -27.06
CA ILE A 8 19.54 25.31 -26.23
C ILE A 8 18.29 24.44 -26.33
N SER A 9 18.34 23.41 -27.16
CA SER A 9 17.30 22.37 -27.17
C SER A 9 17.45 21.51 -25.92
N LEU A 10 16.53 21.65 -24.96
CA LEU A 10 16.36 20.66 -23.89
C LEU A 10 15.82 19.37 -24.51
N VAL A 11 16.67 18.36 -24.65
CA VAL A 11 16.25 16.99 -24.96
C VAL A 11 15.73 16.39 -23.65
N ALA A 12 14.41 16.25 -23.53
CA ALA A 12 13.80 15.44 -22.49
C ALA A 12 14.07 13.97 -22.81
N THR A 13 15.02 13.35 -22.11
CA THR A 13 15.25 11.91 -22.20
C THR A 13 14.07 11.20 -21.53
N ALA A 14 13.16 10.65 -22.32
CA ALA A 14 12.16 9.71 -21.82
C ALA A 14 12.85 8.39 -21.47
N ALA A 15 13.04 8.11 -20.18
CA ALA A 15 13.48 6.80 -19.73
C ALA A 15 12.34 5.79 -19.97
N ALA A 16 12.63 4.70 -20.66
CA ALA A 16 11.67 3.60 -20.80
C ALA A 16 11.55 2.90 -19.44
N GLN A 17 10.37 2.94 -18.83
CA GLN A 17 10.09 2.21 -17.59
C GLN A 17 9.68 0.78 -17.94
N SER A 18 10.49 -0.21 -17.57
CA SER A 18 10.14 -1.63 -17.75
C SER A 18 9.59 -2.19 -16.43
N VAL A 19 8.46 -2.89 -16.51
CA VAL A 19 7.85 -3.57 -15.34
C VAL A 19 8.67 -4.83 -15.04
N ILE A 20 9.07 -4.98 -13.78
CA ILE A 20 9.76 -6.17 -13.28
C ILE A 20 8.69 -7.17 -12.84
N GLU A 21 8.28 -8.05 -13.76
CA GLU A 21 7.17 -8.99 -13.55
C GLU A 21 7.40 -9.93 -12.36
N SER A 22 8.64 -10.38 -12.13
CA SER A 22 8.98 -11.30 -11.03
C SER A 22 8.71 -10.75 -9.63
N SER A 23 8.67 -9.42 -9.49
CA SER A 23 8.45 -8.71 -8.24
C SER A 23 7.16 -7.87 -8.28
N SER A 24 6.26 -8.16 -9.22
CA SER A 24 5.01 -7.41 -9.43
C SER A 24 3.81 -8.35 -9.47
N PHE A 25 2.64 -7.87 -9.04
CA PHE A 25 1.36 -8.54 -9.18
C PHE A 25 0.22 -7.53 -9.39
N GLY A 26 -0.88 -7.97 -10.00
CA GLY A 26 -2.08 -7.14 -10.16
C GLY A 26 -1.98 -6.07 -11.26
N PHE A 27 -1.00 -6.16 -12.16
CA PHE A 27 -0.90 -5.34 -13.38
C PHE A 27 -1.57 -6.01 -14.60
N GLY A 28 -1.81 -7.33 -14.54
CA GLY A 28 -2.54 -8.09 -15.55
C GLY A 28 -4.04 -8.25 -15.23
N GLN A 29 -4.75 -9.11 -15.97
CA GLN A 29 -6.20 -9.32 -15.76
C GLN A 29 -6.54 -10.09 -14.48
N THR A 30 -5.63 -10.96 -14.01
CA THR A 30 -5.83 -11.74 -12.78
C THR A 30 -4.58 -11.70 -11.91
N LEU A 31 -4.79 -11.66 -10.60
CA LEU A 31 -3.74 -11.64 -9.58
C LEU A 31 -3.07 -13.02 -9.41
N SER A 32 -3.86 -14.06 -9.59
CA SER A 32 -3.46 -15.46 -9.45
C SER A 32 -4.08 -16.25 -10.60
N THR A 33 -3.28 -17.09 -11.25
CA THR A 33 -3.73 -17.98 -12.33
C THR A 33 -4.47 -19.22 -11.80
N ASP A 34 -4.17 -19.63 -10.58
CA ASP A 34 -4.69 -20.84 -9.93
C ASP A 34 -5.60 -20.56 -8.72
N GLY A 35 -5.74 -19.29 -8.32
CA GLY A 35 -6.56 -18.87 -7.19
C GLY A 35 -5.95 -19.20 -5.82
N GLY A 36 -4.69 -19.63 -5.77
CA GLY A 36 -4.03 -20.09 -4.54
C GLY A 36 -2.65 -19.51 -4.29
N ALA A 37 -1.96 -19.02 -5.32
CA ALA A 37 -0.65 -18.39 -5.18
C ALA A 37 -0.48 -17.16 -6.09
N ILE A 38 0.37 -16.24 -5.66
CA ILE A 38 0.79 -15.09 -6.48
C ILE A 38 2.18 -15.40 -7.03
N SER A 39 2.33 -15.39 -8.35
CA SER A 39 3.60 -15.68 -9.00
C SER A 39 4.70 -14.74 -8.48
N GLY A 40 5.86 -15.30 -8.12
CA GLY A 40 6.98 -14.51 -7.58
C GLY A 40 6.82 -14.05 -6.13
N TRP A 41 5.71 -14.35 -5.47
CA TRP A 41 5.43 -13.93 -4.09
C TRP A 41 5.10 -15.11 -3.19
N GLN A 42 5.52 -15.02 -1.93
CA GLN A 42 5.17 -15.97 -0.90
C GLN A 42 4.27 -15.29 0.12
N THR A 43 3.09 -15.86 0.34
CA THR A 43 2.14 -15.39 1.34
C THR A 43 2.14 -16.31 2.56
N GLY A 44 1.68 -15.76 3.69
CA GLY A 44 1.49 -16.50 4.92
C GLY A 44 1.01 -15.59 6.03
N GLY A 45 0.69 -16.16 7.18
CA GLY A 45 0.21 -15.37 8.30
C GLY A 45 0.30 -16.11 9.62
N GLU A 46 -0.06 -15.39 10.68
CA GLU A 46 -0.21 -15.86 12.04
C GLU A 46 -1.67 -15.67 12.46
N SER A 47 -2.24 -16.68 13.13
CA SER A 47 -3.66 -16.81 13.46
C SER A 47 -4.61 -16.96 12.26
N HIS A 48 -4.27 -16.40 11.10
CA HIS A 48 -5.04 -16.51 9.86
C HIS A 48 -4.10 -16.45 8.65
N ASN A 49 -4.42 -17.22 7.61
CA ASN A 49 -3.67 -17.18 6.34
C ASN A 49 -4.34 -16.19 5.39
N PRO A 50 -3.60 -15.29 4.72
CA PRO A 50 -4.16 -14.35 3.77
C PRO A 50 -5.01 -15.00 2.69
N ASP A 51 -6.20 -14.46 2.43
CA ASP A 51 -7.06 -14.92 1.33
C ASP A 51 -6.59 -14.30 0.02
N ILE A 52 -6.28 -15.14 -0.98
CA ILE A 52 -5.90 -14.71 -2.32
C ILE A 52 -7.13 -14.80 -3.22
N LEU A 53 -7.58 -13.66 -3.72
CA LEU A 53 -8.71 -13.57 -4.64
C LEU A 53 -8.21 -13.18 -6.04
N SER A 54 -9.10 -13.26 -7.03
CA SER A 54 -8.76 -12.98 -8.43
C SER A 54 -8.23 -11.56 -8.67
N ASN A 55 -8.63 -10.59 -7.85
CA ASN A 55 -8.30 -9.17 -8.02
C ASN A 55 -7.60 -8.52 -6.82
N LYS A 56 -7.40 -9.24 -5.71
CA LYS A 56 -6.81 -8.70 -4.48
C LYS A 56 -6.33 -9.80 -3.54
N ILE A 57 -5.44 -9.42 -2.64
CA ILE A 57 -5.01 -10.20 -1.48
C ILE A 57 -5.62 -9.56 -0.25
N ILE A 58 -6.20 -10.35 0.63
CA ILE A 58 -6.66 -9.90 1.95
C ILE A 58 -5.60 -10.33 2.95
N LEU A 59 -4.74 -9.40 3.37
CA LEU A 59 -3.66 -9.68 4.33
C LEU A 59 -4.22 -9.91 5.74
N THR A 60 -5.26 -9.17 6.11
CA THR A 60 -6.00 -9.37 7.37
C THR A 60 -7.50 -9.36 7.10
N PRO A 61 -8.26 -10.29 7.69
CA PRO A 61 -9.69 -10.36 7.49
C PRO A 61 -10.42 -9.35 8.39
N PRO A 62 -11.68 -9.01 8.09
CA PRO A 62 -12.50 -8.18 8.99
C PRO A 62 -12.87 -8.91 10.29
N TYR A 63 -12.67 -10.23 10.35
CA TYR A 63 -12.78 -11.08 11.53
C TYR A 63 -12.10 -12.43 11.24
N PRO A 64 -11.34 -13.04 12.16
CA PRO A 64 -11.05 -12.61 13.53
C PRO A 64 -9.98 -11.51 13.62
N GLY A 65 -9.94 -10.81 14.76
CA GLY A 65 -8.85 -9.89 15.11
C GLY A 65 -7.58 -10.60 15.59
N ASN A 66 -6.55 -9.82 15.96
CA ASN A 66 -5.24 -10.32 16.37
C ASN A 66 -4.57 -11.22 15.31
N THR A 67 -4.78 -10.88 14.04
CA THR A 67 -4.20 -11.58 12.90
C THR A 67 -3.03 -10.80 12.33
N ARG A 68 -2.07 -11.55 11.77
CA ARG A 68 -0.95 -10.98 11.02
C ARG A 68 -0.84 -11.69 9.68
N GLY A 69 -0.64 -10.93 8.62
CA GLY A 69 -0.43 -11.45 7.28
C GLY A 69 0.82 -10.87 6.65
N PHE A 70 1.42 -11.61 5.73
CA PHE A 70 2.50 -11.13 4.89
C PHE A 70 2.36 -11.60 3.44
N ALA A 71 2.98 -10.84 2.55
CA ALA A 71 3.35 -11.25 1.20
C ALA A 71 4.79 -10.76 0.94
N TRP A 72 5.73 -11.66 0.65
CA TRP A 72 7.13 -11.32 0.36
C TRP A 72 7.50 -11.72 -1.06
N SER A 73 8.16 -10.85 -1.81
CA SER A 73 8.72 -11.18 -3.12
C SER A 73 9.86 -12.18 -2.96
N GLN A 74 9.93 -13.17 -3.85
CA GLN A 74 10.97 -14.21 -3.85
C GLN A 74 12.25 -13.75 -4.54
N THR A 75 12.17 -12.76 -5.43
CA THR A 75 13.30 -12.28 -6.22
C THR A 75 13.84 -10.95 -5.68
N PRO A 76 15.13 -10.87 -5.31
CA PRO A 76 15.78 -9.63 -4.94
C PRO A 76 15.83 -8.61 -6.07
N VAL A 77 15.67 -7.33 -5.74
CA VAL A 77 15.70 -6.24 -6.71
C VAL A 77 17.13 -5.85 -7.01
N SER A 78 17.55 -5.98 -8.27
CA SER A 78 18.93 -5.72 -8.69
C SER A 78 19.16 -4.30 -9.20
N GLN A 79 18.07 -3.58 -9.48
CA GLN A 79 18.07 -2.23 -10.04
C GLN A 79 18.36 -1.21 -8.95
N SER A 80 19.26 -0.26 -9.23
CA SER A 80 19.58 0.84 -8.31
C SER A 80 18.54 1.96 -8.35
N GLU A 81 17.85 2.12 -9.47
CA GLU A 81 16.79 3.11 -9.66
C GLU A 81 15.48 2.39 -10.04
N TRP A 82 14.44 2.63 -9.25
CA TRP A 82 13.17 1.94 -9.39
C TRP A 82 12.01 2.80 -8.90
N THR A 83 10.81 2.48 -9.37
CA THR A 83 9.55 3.01 -8.88
C THR A 83 8.65 1.85 -8.49
N ALA A 84 8.20 1.83 -7.24
CA ALA A 84 7.26 0.83 -6.72
C ALA A 84 5.92 1.51 -6.48
N GLU A 85 4.85 0.97 -7.06
CA GLU A 85 3.48 1.43 -6.85
C GLU A 85 2.64 0.31 -6.27
N PHE A 86 1.95 0.56 -5.16
CA PHE A 86 1.00 -0.41 -4.61
C PHE A 86 -0.34 0.23 -4.33
N GLN A 87 -1.41 -0.57 -4.50
CA GLN A 87 -2.76 -0.15 -4.19
C GLN A 87 -3.32 -0.98 -3.06
N PHE A 88 -3.83 -0.28 -2.05
CA PHE A 88 -4.39 -0.92 -0.87
C PHE A 88 -5.74 -0.31 -0.49
N ARG A 89 -6.49 -1.02 0.34
CA ARG A 89 -7.69 -0.51 1.01
C ARG A 89 -7.72 -1.02 2.43
N ALA A 90 -8.10 -0.16 3.37
CA ALA A 90 -8.41 -0.54 4.73
C ALA A 90 -9.90 -0.32 5.00
N THR A 91 -10.60 -1.37 5.41
CA THR A 91 -12.02 -1.31 5.75
C THR A 91 -12.27 -1.96 7.10
N GLY A 92 -13.02 -1.31 7.97
CA GLY A 92 -13.36 -1.88 9.26
C GLY A 92 -14.40 -1.07 10.03
N PRO A 93 -14.81 -1.57 11.21
CA PRO A 93 -15.78 -0.89 12.05
C PRO A 93 -15.27 0.46 12.54
N GLU A 94 -16.15 1.27 13.14
CA GLU A 94 -15.81 2.65 13.58
C GLU A 94 -14.53 2.71 14.44
N ARG A 95 -14.33 1.72 15.33
CA ARG A 95 -13.15 1.56 16.19
C ARG A 95 -12.23 0.40 15.78
N GLY A 96 -12.27 0.03 14.50
CA GLY A 96 -11.28 -0.88 13.91
C GLY A 96 -9.90 -0.24 13.87
N GLY A 97 -8.88 -1.08 13.72
CA GLY A 97 -7.53 -0.60 13.55
C GLY A 97 -6.58 -1.68 13.09
N GLY A 98 -5.31 -1.34 13.14
CA GLY A 98 -4.21 -2.15 12.64
C GLY A 98 -3.29 -1.29 11.81
N ASN A 99 -2.30 -1.96 11.24
CA ASN A 99 -1.26 -1.31 10.47
C ASN A 99 -0.94 -2.14 9.23
N LEU A 100 -0.58 -1.44 8.16
CA LEU A 100 -0.06 -2.00 6.92
C LEU A 100 1.34 -1.46 6.73
N GLN A 101 2.28 -2.33 6.37
CA GLN A 101 3.64 -1.93 6.04
C GLN A 101 4.03 -2.42 4.66
N LEU A 102 4.71 -1.55 3.93
CA LEU A 102 5.52 -1.94 2.78
C LEU A 102 6.99 -1.91 3.20
N TRP A 103 7.71 -2.98 2.89
CA TRP A 103 9.11 -3.16 3.20
C TRP A 103 9.94 -3.22 1.92
N TYR A 104 11.15 -2.69 2.00
CA TYR A 104 12.25 -2.98 1.09
C TYR A 104 13.47 -3.31 1.94
N ALA A 105 13.66 -4.61 2.23
CA ALA A 105 14.58 -5.05 3.27
C ALA A 105 15.37 -6.29 2.87
N LYS A 106 16.54 -6.44 3.49
CA LYS A 106 17.39 -7.62 3.37
C LYS A 106 16.77 -8.79 4.15
N ASP A 107 16.81 -9.99 3.54
CA ASP A 107 16.32 -11.24 4.14
C ASP A 107 14.89 -11.11 4.70
N GLY A 108 14.01 -10.42 3.96
CA GLY A 108 12.72 -9.92 4.47
C GLY A 108 11.86 -10.97 5.18
N LYS A 109 11.57 -12.10 4.53
CA LYS A 109 10.76 -13.16 5.15
C LYS A 109 11.43 -13.76 6.39
N ASP A 110 12.72 -14.03 6.35
CA ASP A 110 13.43 -14.74 7.42
C ASP A 110 13.71 -13.85 8.63
N ARG A 111 13.93 -12.54 8.41
CA ARG A 111 14.22 -11.55 9.46
C ARG A 111 12.96 -10.87 10.00
N ILE A 112 12.00 -10.53 9.13
CA ILE A 112 10.82 -9.72 9.48
C ILE A 112 9.57 -10.61 9.59
N GLY A 113 9.35 -11.48 8.61
CA GLY A 113 8.21 -12.41 8.60
C GLY A 113 6.86 -11.68 8.62
N THR A 114 6.09 -11.87 9.68
CA THR A 114 4.78 -11.24 9.98
C THR A 114 4.88 -9.96 10.83
N SER A 115 6.09 -9.48 11.10
CA SER A 115 6.30 -8.38 12.05
C SER A 115 5.84 -7.03 11.49
N SER A 116 5.25 -6.23 12.37
CA SER A 116 5.04 -4.79 12.15
C SER A 116 6.27 -4.00 12.58
N ILE A 117 6.34 -2.71 12.26
CA ILE A 117 7.40 -1.80 12.75
C ILE A 117 7.47 -1.76 14.29
N TYR A 118 6.38 -2.07 14.98
CA TYR A 118 6.27 -2.09 16.45
C TYR A 118 6.73 -3.40 17.09
N THR A 119 6.94 -4.44 16.29
CA THR A 119 7.23 -5.80 16.78
C THR A 119 8.45 -6.43 16.14
N VAL A 120 8.97 -5.85 15.06
CA VAL A 120 10.23 -6.27 14.43
C VAL A 120 11.39 -5.94 15.37
N ASN A 121 12.38 -6.84 15.43
CA ASN A 121 13.62 -6.56 16.17
C ASN A 121 14.50 -5.64 15.30
N GLN A 122 15.59 -6.18 14.77
CA GLN A 122 16.47 -5.51 13.81
C GLN A 122 16.07 -5.86 12.37
N PHE A 123 16.15 -4.88 11.48
CA PHE A 123 16.02 -5.07 10.03
C PHE A 123 17.02 -4.16 9.31
N ASP A 124 17.35 -4.50 8.07
CA ASP A 124 18.26 -3.71 7.23
C ASP A 124 17.51 -3.32 5.94
N GLY A 125 17.19 -2.03 5.83
CA GLY A 125 16.44 -1.46 4.71
C GLY A 125 15.41 -0.42 5.16
N PHE A 126 14.32 -0.37 4.41
CA PHE A 126 13.27 0.65 4.51
C PHE A 126 11.91 0.03 4.84
N ALA A 127 11.13 0.76 5.63
CA ALA A 127 9.73 0.44 5.92
C ALA A 127 8.84 1.67 5.75
N LEU A 128 7.77 1.54 4.97
CA LEU A 128 6.68 2.50 4.92
C LEU A 128 5.51 1.95 5.72
N VAL A 129 5.04 2.70 6.70
CA VAL A 129 3.97 2.28 7.62
C VAL A 129 2.75 3.16 7.40
N ILE A 130 1.60 2.53 7.28
CA ILE A 130 0.28 3.16 7.22
C ILE A 130 -0.48 2.68 8.45
N ASP A 131 -0.79 3.60 9.36
CA ASP A 131 -1.50 3.31 10.59
C ASP A 131 -2.28 4.52 11.11
N SER A 132 -3.04 4.29 12.19
CA SER A 132 -3.83 5.33 12.84
C SER A 132 -3.01 6.30 13.69
N HIS A 133 -1.68 6.27 13.62
CA HIS A 133 -0.85 7.22 14.35
C HIS A 133 -1.00 8.62 13.73
N GLY A 134 -0.84 9.65 14.56
CA GLY A 134 -1.06 11.05 14.18
C GLY A 134 -2.51 11.48 14.36
N GLY A 135 -2.72 12.77 14.64
CA GLY A 135 -4.06 13.35 14.59
C GLY A 135 -4.53 13.43 13.13
N ARG A 136 -5.84 13.30 12.87
CA ARG A 136 -6.50 13.40 11.52
C ARG A 136 -6.76 12.10 10.77
N GLY A 137 -6.89 10.97 11.47
CA GLY A 137 -7.48 9.75 10.91
C GLY A 137 -6.49 8.78 10.27
N GLY A 138 -5.20 9.02 10.43
CA GLY A 138 -4.11 8.13 10.03
C GLY A 138 -2.91 8.90 9.48
N SER A 139 -1.80 8.21 9.33
CA SER A 139 -0.58 8.76 8.74
C SER A 139 0.13 7.72 7.87
N VAL A 140 0.96 8.22 6.97
CA VAL A 140 1.96 7.43 6.24
C VAL A 140 3.33 7.86 6.70
N ARG A 141 4.18 6.91 7.10
CA ARG A 141 5.46 7.19 7.77
C ARG A 141 6.58 6.31 7.24
N GLY A 142 7.75 6.89 6.99
CA GLY A 142 8.94 6.20 6.51
C GLY A 142 9.95 5.96 7.64
N PHE A 143 10.47 4.74 7.71
CA PHE A 143 11.48 4.30 8.67
C PHE A 143 12.66 3.66 7.95
N LEU A 144 13.84 3.80 8.54
CA LEU A 144 15.08 3.20 8.06
C LEU A 144 15.76 2.46 9.20
N ASN A 145 16.45 1.39 8.84
CA ASN A 145 17.31 0.67 9.76
C ASN A 145 18.43 0.03 8.94
N ASP A 146 19.62 -0.04 9.53
CA ASP A 146 20.85 -0.58 8.94
C ASP A 146 21.22 -1.94 9.58
N GLY A 147 20.25 -2.57 10.26
CA GLY A 147 20.42 -3.80 11.03
C GLY A 147 20.87 -3.58 12.48
N THR A 148 21.13 -2.34 12.92
CA THR A 148 21.65 -2.09 14.27
C THR A 148 20.56 -1.87 15.32
N THR A 149 19.45 -1.23 14.94
CA THR A 149 18.44 -0.78 15.91
C THR A 149 17.37 -1.84 16.11
N ASP A 150 17.12 -2.21 17.38
CA ASP A 150 15.99 -3.07 17.76
C ASP A 150 14.72 -2.24 17.99
N TYR A 151 13.82 -2.26 17.01
CA TYR A 151 12.59 -1.48 17.01
C TYR A 151 11.57 -1.95 18.07
N LYS A 152 11.49 -3.25 18.35
CA LYS A 152 10.61 -3.82 19.37
C LYS A 152 10.98 -3.34 20.77
N SER A 153 12.27 -3.08 21.01
CA SER A 153 12.76 -2.59 22.30
C SER A 153 12.53 -1.08 22.51
N GLN A 154 12.16 -0.36 21.45
CA GLN A 154 12.08 1.09 21.47
C GLN A 154 10.80 1.59 22.16
N ARG A 155 10.95 2.55 23.08
CA ARG A 155 9.81 3.13 23.82
C ARG A 155 8.87 3.96 22.94
N SER A 156 9.44 4.67 21.97
CA SER A 156 8.70 5.45 20.99
C SER A 156 9.25 5.12 19.61
N VAL A 157 8.60 4.17 18.93
CA VAL A 157 8.94 3.85 17.54
C VAL A 157 8.65 5.05 16.65
N ASP A 158 7.61 5.82 16.97
CA ASP A 158 7.16 6.97 16.20
C ASP A 158 8.23 8.04 16.01
N SER A 159 9.12 8.23 17.00
CA SER A 159 10.22 9.20 16.92
C SER A 159 11.33 8.79 15.94
N LEU A 160 11.34 7.53 15.48
CA LEU A 160 12.32 7.02 14.51
C LEU A 160 11.90 7.29 13.06
N ALA A 161 10.67 7.78 12.82
CA ALA A 161 10.22 8.10 11.47
C ALA A 161 11.01 9.30 10.93
N PHE A 162 11.65 9.15 9.76
CA PHE A 162 12.40 10.24 9.12
C PHE A 162 11.54 11.11 8.20
N GLY A 163 10.39 10.59 7.76
CA GLY A 163 9.45 11.27 6.88
C GLY A 163 8.03 10.80 7.16
N HIS A 164 7.07 11.72 7.09
CA HIS A 164 5.66 11.41 7.37
C HIS A 164 4.71 12.43 6.74
N CYS A 165 3.47 12.02 6.54
CA CYS A 165 2.34 12.90 6.24
C CYS A 165 1.04 12.35 6.86
N ASP A 166 0.09 13.25 7.13
CA ASP A 166 -1.26 12.86 7.56
C ASP A 166 -2.03 12.29 6.36
N TYR A 167 -2.65 11.12 6.54
CA TYR A 167 -3.45 10.48 5.50
C TYR A 167 -4.59 9.64 6.10
N PRO A 168 -5.85 10.09 5.98
CA PRO A 168 -7.00 9.32 6.46
C PRO A 168 -7.31 8.17 5.51
N TYR A 169 -6.68 7.02 5.74
CA TYR A 169 -6.71 5.86 4.82
C TYR A 169 -7.93 4.94 4.99
N ARG A 170 -8.60 4.99 6.15
CA ARG A 170 -9.67 4.04 6.52
C ARG A 170 -10.99 4.38 5.81
N ASN A 171 -11.71 3.34 5.39
CA ASN A 171 -13.10 3.42 4.93
C ASN A 171 -13.35 4.41 3.76
N LEU A 172 -12.36 4.60 2.87
CA LEU A 172 -12.44 5.52 1.73
C LEU A 172 -13.34 5.04 0.58
N GLY A 173 -13.82 3.79 0.60
CA GLY A 173 -14.64 3.16 -0.44
C GLY A 173 -13.87 2.80 -1.73
N ARG A 174 -12.79 3.53 -2.04
CA ARG A 174 -11.85 3.27 -3.15
C ARG A 174 -10.50 2.76 -2.61
N PRO A 175 -9.69 2.07 -3.44
CA PRO A 175 -8.29 1.82 -3.13
C PRO A 175 -7.46 3.10 -3.15
N SER A 176 -6.50 3.19 -2.25
CA SER A 176 -5.47 4.22 -2.17
C SER A 176 -4.23 3.78 -2.95
N THR A 177 -3.59 4.69 -3.68
CA THR A 177 -2.35 4.39 -4.42
C THR A 177 -1.16 5.03 -3.73
N VAL A 178 -0.13 4.25 -3.44
CA VAL A 178 1.12 4.73 -2.86
C VAL A 178 2.25 4.44 -3.84
N ARG A 179 3.05 5.44 -4.14
CA ARG A 179 4.17 5.32 -5.08
C ARG A 179 5.46 5.78 -4.42
N LEU A 180 6.44 4.89 -4.43
CA LEU A 180 7.79 5.09 -3.93
C LEU A 180 8.71 5.20 -5.12
N LYS A 181 9.49 6.27 -5.19
CA LYS A 181 10.47 6.49 -6.25
C LYS A 181 11.84 6.60 -5.62
N HIS A 182 12.73 5.68 -5.99
CA HIS A 182 14.13 5.69 -5.57
C HIS A 182 15.01 5.91 -6.78
N THR A 183 15.80 6.98 -6.75
CA THR A 183 16.78 7.33 -7.77
C THR A 183 18.10 7.66 -7.10
N LYS A 184 19.15 7.91 -7.88
CA LYS A 184 20.46 8.36 -7.35
C LYS A 184 20.42 9.69 -6.61
N SER A 185 19.39 10.51 -6.83
CA SER A 185 19.32 11.89 -6.32
C SER A 185 18.19 12.12 -5.32
N VAL A 186 17.12 11.34 -5.41
CA VAL A 186 15.92 11.56 -4.60
C VAL A 186 15.23 10.25 -4.27
N PHE A 187 14.80 10.15 -3.02
CA PHE A 187 13.82 9.20 -2.53
C PHE A 187 12.52 9.95 -2.22
N GLU A 188 11.44 9.58 -2.90
CA GLU A 188 10.16 10.26 -2.82
C GLU A 188 9.03 9.27 -2.58
N VAL A 189 8.09 9.66 -1.70
CA VAL A 189 6.84 8.92 -1.46
C VAL A 189 5.66 9.82 -1.76
N THR A 190 4.76 9.33 -2.61
CA THR A 190 3.49 9.98 -2.93
C THR A 190 2.32 9.07 -2.58
N VAL A 191 1.21 9.67 -2.16
CA VAL A 191 -0.05 9.00 -1.82
C VAL A 191 -1.18 9.69 -2.58
N ASP A 192 -1.91 8.93 -3.38
CA ASP A 192 -2.94 9.43 -4.31
C ASP A 192 -2.42 10.63 -5.13
N ASP A 193 -1.23 10.47 -5.72
CA ASP A 193 -0.49 11.47 -6.52
C ASP A 193 -0.12 12.78 -5.79
N LYS A 194 -0.26 12.81 -4.46
CA LYS A 194 0.19 13.93 -3.62
C LYS A 194 1.50 13.57 -2.94
N LEU A 195 2.43 14.52 -2.92
CA LEU A 195 3.69 14.38 -2.20
C LEU A 195 3.41 14.18 -0.70
N CYS A 196 3.92 13.06 -0.15
CA CYS A 196 3.89 12.80 1.28
C CYS A 196 5.19 13.29 1.92
N PHE A 197 6.33 12.78 1.46
CA PHE A 197 7.65 13.27 1.84
C PHE A 197 8.69 12.91 0.76
N SER A 198 9.78 13.67 0.74
CA SER A 198 10.90 13.48 -0.19
C SER A 198 12.22 13.88 0.50
N THR A 199 13.30 13.19 0.15
CA THR A 199 14.63 13.39 0.73
C THR A 199 15.72 12.92 -0.23
N ASP A 200 16.86 13.60 -0.20
CA ASP A 200 18.08 13.27 -0.94
C ASP A 200 19.08 12.45 -0.10
N LYS A 201 18.76 12.17 1.17
CA LYS A 201 19.67 11.51 2.12
C LYS A 201 19.52 10.00 2.21
N VAL A 202 18.50 9.43 1.57
CA VAL A 202 18.19 8.01 1.66
C VAL A 202 18.82 7.29 0.48
N ALA A 203 19.68 6.33 0.79
CA ALA A 203 20.30 5.44 -0.19
C ALA A 203 19.98 3.99 0.19
N LEU A 204 19.19 3.32 -0.64
CA LEU A 204 18.79 1.94 -0.41
C LEU A 204 19.68 0.98 -1.23
N PRO A 205 20.24 -0.08 -0.62
CA PRO A 205 21.09 -1.03 -1.32
C PRO A 205 20.30 -1.88 -2.32
N THR A 206 20.96 -2.30 -3.39
CA THR A 206 20.45 -3.35 -4.29
C THR A 206 20.51 -4.71 -3.61
N GLY A 207 19.68 -5.66 -4.05
CA GLY A 207 19.64 -7.02 -3.53
C GLY A 207 18.70 -7.23 -2.34
N ASN A 208 17.92 -6.21 -1.97
CA ASN A 208 16.83 -6.35 -1.01
C ASN A 208 15.55 -6.84 -1.69
N VAL A 209 14.61 -7.33 -0.90
CA VAL A 209 13.31 -7.84 -1.36
C VAL A 209 12.19 -6.90 -0.92
N PHE A 210 11.13 -6.85 -1.73
CA PHE A 210 9.90 -6.17 -1.34
C PHE A 210 9.01 -7.09 -0.52
N GLY A 211 8.29 -6.52 0.44
CA GLY A 211 7.31 -7.24 1.21
C GLY A 211 6.20 -6.36 1.72
N LEU A 212 5.05 -6.97 1.96
CA LEU A 212 3.90 -6.35 2.57
C LEU A 212 3.60 -7.13 3.85
N THR A 213 3.38 -6.43 4.95
CA THR A 213 2.88 -7.04 6.18
C THR A 213 1.68 -6.25 6.67
N ALA A 214 0.75 -6.92 7.34
CA ALA A 214 -0.32 -6.25 8.04
C ALA A 214 -0.55 -6.93 9.39
N ALA A 215 -0.85 -6.14 10.42
CA ALA A 215 -1.18 -6.65 11.74
C ALA A 215 -2.38 -5.90 12.32
N THR A 216 -3.28 -6.64 12.96
CA THR A 216 -4.51 -6.11 13.55
C THR A 216 -4.58 -6.34 15.05
N PRO A 217 -5.27 -5.44 15.79
CA PRO A 217 -5.66 -5.69 17.17
C PRO A 217 -6.94 -6.56 17.21
N GLU A 218 -7.55 -6.68 18.39
CA GLU A 218 -8.80 -7.43 18.58
C GLU A 218 -9.96 -6.93 17.70
N ASN A 219 -10.04 -5.62 17.47
CA ASN A 219 -10.98 -5.01 16.51
C ASN A 219 -10.24 -4.72 15.20
N PRO A 220 -10.23 -5.63 14.22
CA PRO A 220 -9.40 -5.51 13.04
C PRO A 220 -10.01 -4.58 12.00
N ASP A 221 -9.14 -3.87 11.30
CA ASP A 221 -9.39 -3.49 9.92
C ASP A 221 -8.98 -4.64 9.00
N SER A 222 -9.75 -4.84 7.94
CA SER A 222 -9.32 -5.64 6.81
C SER A 222 -8.39 -4.84 5.91
N PHE A 223 -7.15 -5.30 5.78
CA PHE A 223 -6.16 -4.75 4.86
C PHE A 223 -6.11 -5.57 3.59
N GLU A 224 -6.51 -4.93 2.49
CA GLU A 224 -6.60 -5.52 1.16
C GLU A 224 -5.57 -4.86 0.23
N VAL A 225 -4.88 -5.65 -0.59
CA VAL A 225 -3.91 -5.16 -1.57
C VAL A 225 -4.33 -5.64 -2.96
N PHE A 226 -4.52 -4.69 -3.88
CA PHE A 226 -5.02 -4.95 -5.23
C PHE A 226 -3.91 -5.15 -6.24
N LYS A 227 -2.81 -4.39 -6.09
CA LYS A 227 -1.65 -4.48 -6.97
C LYS A 227 -0.39 -4.04 -6.25
N PHE A 228 0.73 -4.58 -6.72
CA PHE A 228 2.07 -4.10 -6.43
C PHE A 228 2.85 -4.15 -7.74
N VAL A 229 3.36 -3.03 -8.22
CA VAL A 229 4.05 -2.93 -9.51
C VAL A 229 5.40 -2.30 -9.27
N LEU A 230 6.45 -3.03 -9.59
CA LEU A 230 7.82 -2.55 -9.58
C LEU A 230 8.26 -2.24 -11.01
N GLN A 231 8.73 -1.03 -11.23
CA GLN A 231 9.27 -0.57 -12.50
C GLN A 231 10.73 -0.20 -12.32
N SER A 232 11.57 -0.63 -13.26
CA SER A 232 12.93 -0.13 -13.34
C SER A 232 12.93 1.24 -14.02
N ALA A 233 13.83 2.11 -13.58
CA ALA A 233 14.21 3.29 -14.36
C ALA A 233 15.50 2.96 -15.09
N GLU A 234 15.42 2.37 -16.29
CA GLU A 234 16.60 2.18 -17.11
C GLU A 234 17.12 3.55 -17.57
N SER A 235 18.26 3.97 -17.02
CA SER A 235 19.09 4.99 -17.65
C SER A 235 19.58 4.42 -18.97
N GLY A 236 19.06 4.92 -20.09
CA GLY A 236 19.29 4.41 -21.44
C GLY A 236 20.75 4.05 -21.73
N ALA A 237 21.08 2.77 -21.59
CA ALA A 237 22.35 2.21 -21.99
C ALA A 237 22.12 1.41 -23.27
N GLY A 238 22.34 2.09 -24.40
CA GLY A 238 22.76 1.49 -25.67
C GLY A 238 22.04 0.23 -26.15
N SER A 239 20.81 0.37 -26.63
CA SER A 239 20.40 -0.45 -27.77
C SER A 239 21.10 0.11 -29.00
N THR A 240 22.23 -0.46 -29.38
CA THR A 240 22.88 -0.19 -30.68
C THR A 240 21.96 -0.67 -31.79
N VAL A 241 21.10 0.22 -32.26
CA VAL A 241 20.52 0.13 -33.61
C VAL A 241 21.62 0.58 -34.57
N PRO A 242 22.15 -0.27 -35.46
CA PRO A 242 23.05 0.20 -36.50
C PRO A 242 22.24 1.03 -37.50
N VAL A 243 22.30 2.35 -37.34
CA VAL A 243 21.84 3.31 -38.33
C VAL A 243 22.82 3.27 -39.49
N GLN A 244 22.51 2.51 -40.55
CA GLN A 244 23.13 2.74 -41.85
C GLN A 244 22.55 4.03 -42.43
N GLN A 245 23.43 5.04 -42.53
CA GLN A 245 23.18 6.30 -43.21
C GLN A 245 22.70 6.05 -44.64
N GLN A 246 21.45 6.40 -44.93
CA GLN A 246 20.95 6.47 -46.29
C GLN A 246 21.07 7.90 -46.77
N ASN A 247 22.07 8.11 -47.62
CA ASN A 247 22.37 9.37 -48.28
C ASN A 247 21.27 9.67 -49.31
N THR A 248 20.63 10.82 -49.17
CA THR A 248 19.59 11.31 -50.06
C THR A 248 20.21 11.72 -51.40
N ASN A 249 19.73 11.17 -52.51
CA ASN A 249 19.75 11.88 -53.78
C ASN A 249 18.44 11.62 -54.55
N GLN A 250 17.78 12.72 -54.89
CA GLN A 250 16.45 12.84 -55.48
C GLN A 250 16.54 12.81 -57.01
N GLN A 251 15.70 12.04 -57.69
CA GLN A 251 15.19 12.41 -59.02
C GLN A 251 13.73 11.91 -59.23
N PRO A 252 12.90 12.64 -60.00
CA PRO A 252 11.43 12.56 -59.93
C PRO A 252 10.82 11.62 -60.98
N ILE A 253 9.71 10.96 -60.63
CA ILE A 253 8.95 10.13 -61.58
C ILE A 253 7.70 10.89 -62.04
N ALA A 254 7.70 11.23 -63.33
CA ALA A 254 6.51 11.60 -64.10
C ALA A 254 5.72 10.35 -64.49
N ALA A 255 4.40 10.50 -64.59
CA ALA A 255 3.43 9.46 -64.91
C ALA A 255 3.55 8.93 -66.36
N GLN A 256 3.34 7.62 -66.55
CA GLN A 256 2.54 7.06 -67.65
C GLN A 256 2.26 5.56 -67.47
N GLN A 257 1.11 5.13 -67.97
CA GLN A 257 0.49 3.84 -67.69
C GLN A 257 1.01 2.67 -68.57
N GLN A 258 0.29 1.55 -68.49
CA GLN A 258 0.07 0.46 -69.46
C GLN A 258 0.99 -0.79 -69.51
N ALA A 259 0.31 -1.92 -69.30
CA ALA A 259 0.36 -3.20 -70.03
C ALA A 259 1.42 -4.28 -69.69
N VAL A 260 0.90 -5.43 -69.29
CA VAL A 260 1.50 -6.79 -69.25
C VAL A 260 1.47 -7.34 -70.69
N PRO A 261 2.45 -8.12 -71.20
CA PRO A 261 2.36 -9.59 -71.06
C PRO A 261 3.69 -10.39 -71.01
N GLN A 262 3.67 -11.42 -70.15
CA GLN A 262 4.10 -12.82 -70.32
C GLN A 262 5.47 -13.26 -70.89
N GLN A 263 5.92 -14.39 -70.28
CA GLN A 263 6.80 -15.47 -70.77
C GLN A 263 8.32 -15.24 -70.75
N GLN A 264 9.19 -16.24 -70.64
CA GLN A 264 9.30 -17.54 -69.96
C GLN A 264 10.76 -18.01 -70.29
N GLN A 265 11.36 -18.88 -69.47
CA GLN A 265 12.62 -19.65 -69.69
C GLN A 265 14.03 -19.10 -69.26
N GLN A 266 14.53 -19.74 -68.18
CA GLN A 266 15.77 -20.55 -68.04
C GLN A 266 17.19 -19.91 -68.01
N ALA A 267 17.82 -19.87 -66.81
CA ALA A 267 19.01 -20.66 -66.40
C ALA A 267 19.48 -20.32 -64.95
N PRO A 268 20.13 -21.26 -64.20
CA PRO A 268 20.48 -21.15 -62.75
C PRO A 268 21.98 -20.79 -62.52
N PRO A 269 22.58 -20.79 -61.29
CA PRO A 269 22.07 -20.94 -59.91
C PRO A 269 22.57 -19.80 -58.95
N VAL A 270 22.31 -19.97 -57.64
CA VAL A 270 22.99 -19.33 -56.48
C VAL A 270 22.24 -18.15 -55.81
N ASN A 271 21.31 -18.47 -54.90
CA ASN A 271 21.22 -17.94 -53.52
C ASN A 271 19.89 -18.37 -52.86
N THR A 272 19.84 -19.59 -52.34
CA THR A 272 18.65 -20.20 -51.72
C THR A 272 18.28 -19.67 -50.33
N GLY A 273 18.95 -18.65 -49.80
CA GLY A 273 18.62 -18.05 -48.50
C GLY A 273 17.72 -16.80 -48.59
N PHE A 274 17.87 -15.99 -49.65
CA PHE A 274 17.26 -14.67 -49.70
C PHE A 274 15.80 -14.69 -50.20
N GLU A 275 15.47 -15.54 -51.17
CA GLU A 275 14.09 -15.67 -51.67
C GLU A 275 13.14 -16.27 -50.61
N GLN A 276 13.62 -17.21 -49.78
CA GLN A 276 12.82 -17.76 -48.69
C GLN A 276 12.57 -16.72 -47.58
N GLN A 277 13.56 -15.88 -47.29
CA GLN A 277 13.41 -14.77 -46.35
C GLN A 277 12.47 -13.68 -46.89
N PHE A 278 12.48 -13.41 -48.20
CA PHE A 278 11.59 -12.42 -48.81
C PHE A 278 10.14 -12.92 -48.87
N ALA A 279 9.94 -14.21 -49.13
CA ALA A 279 8.62 -14.84 -49.08
C ALA A 279 8.05 -14.88 -47.66
N ASP A 280 8.88 -15.22 -46.66
CA ASP A 280 8.48 -15.21 -45.25
C ASP A 280 8.15 -13.79 -44.76
N LEU A 281 8.97 -12.79 -45.13
CA LEU A 281 8.72 -11.40 -44.79
C LEU A 281 7.43 -10.88 -45.46
N SER A 282 7.20 -11.22 -46.73
CA SER A 282 5.97 -10.85 -47.44
C SER A 282 4.73 -11.47 -46.77
N ASN A 283 4.81 -12.72 -46.34
CA ASN A 283 3.71 -13.39 -45.63
C ASN A 283 3.48 -12.78 -44.24
N ARG A 284 4.54 -12.42 -43.51
CA ARG A 284 4.43 -11.74 -42.21
C ARG A 284 3.89 -10.32 -42.35
N VAL A 285 4.28 -9.56 -43.38
CA VAL A 285 3.75 -8.21 -43.64
C VAL A 285 2.27 -8.29 -44.02
N GLN A 286 1.85 -9.26 -44.82
CA GLN A 286 0.43 -9.48 -45.11
C GLN A 286 -0.36 -9.88 -43.86
N GLY A 287 0.21 -10.72 -42.99
CA GLY A 287 -0.40 -11.06 -41.70
C GLY A 287 -0.54 -9.86 -40.76
N VAL A 288 0.46 -8.98 -40.72
CA VAL A 288 0.42 -7.74 -39.93
C VAL A 288 -0.63 -6.77 -40.47
N ASN A 289 -0.76 -6.63 -41.79
CA ASN A 289 -1.80 -5.78 -42.39
C ASN A 289 -3.21 -6.30 -42.06
N GLN A 290 -3.43 -7.61 -42.15
CA GLN A 290 -4.71 -8.21 -41.78
C GLN A 290 -5.02 -8.09 -40.27
N ALA A 291 -4.01 -8.21 -39.41
CA ALA A 291 -4.16 -7.96 -37.99
C ALA A 291 -4.49 -6.49 -37.70
N THR A 292 -3.88 -5.57 -38.45
CA THR A 292 -4.14 -4.12 -38.32
C THR A 292 -5.56 -3.77 -38.75
N ASP A 293 -6.07 -4.36 -39.84
CA ASP A 293 -7.44 -4.16 -40.31
C ASP A 293 -8.49 -4.72 -39.32
N ASN A 294 -8.18 -5.86 -38.69
CA ASN A 294 -9.04 -6.44 -37.64
C ASN A 294 -9.05 -5.57 -36.38
N ILE A 295 -7.89 -5.06 -35.95
CA ILE A 295 -7.79 -4.15 -34.81
C ILE A 295 -8.53 -2.83 -35.09
N LEU A 296 -8.42 -2.28 -36.31
CA LEU A 296 -9.11 -1.04 -36.69
C LEU A 296 -10.64 -1.22 -36.68
N ARG A 297 -11.12 -2.38 -37.13
CA ARG A 297 -12.55 -2.75 -37.05
C ARG A 297 -13.03 -2.96 -35.62
N GLU A 298 -12.24 -3.64 -34.79
CA GLU A 298 -12.55 -3.84 -33.36
C GLU A 298 -12.62 -2.49 -32.63
N LEU A 299 -11.68 -1.57 -32.93
CA LEU A 299 -11.61 -0.23 -32.36
C LEU A 299 -12.82 0.63 -32.76
N GLY A 300 -13.23 0.59 -34.03
CA GLY A 300 -14.46 1.26 -34.48
C GLY A 300 -15.73 0.68 -33.84
N SER A 301 -15.75 -0.61 -33.53
CA SER A 301 -16.86 -1.27 -32.82
C SER A 301 -16.91 -0.93 -31.32
N GLN A 302 -15.76 -0.61 -30.71
CA GLN A 302 -15.72 -0.13 -29.32
C GLN A 302 -16.22 1.30 -29.21
N ASP A 303 -15.90 2.17 -30.17
CA ASP A 303 -16.32 3.58 -30.14
C ASP A 303 -17.85 3.72 -30.24
N THR A 304 -18.48 2.89 -31.09
CA THR A 304 -19.95 2.81 -31.19
C THR A 304 -20.59 2.23 -29.93
N LYS A 305 -19.98 1.23 -29.28
CA LYS A 305 -20.47 0.69 -28.00
C LYS A 305 -20.31 1.69 -26.84
N ALA A 306 -19.22 2.46 -26.83
CA ALA A 306 -18.97 3.51 -25.85
C ALA A 306 -19.96 4.66 -26.01
N ALA A 307 -20.19 5.13 -27.24
CA ALA A 307 -21.18 6.15 -27.54
C ALA A 307 -22.60 5.72 -27.11
N ASN A 308 -22.99 4.47 -27.41
CA ASN A 308 -24.30 3.95 -26.99
C ASN A 308 -24.43 3.83 -25.46
N ARG A 309 -23.36 3.44 -24.74
CA ARG A 309 -23.33 3.47 -23.26
C ARG A 309 -23.43 4.89 -22.72
N GLN A 310 -22.81 5.86 -23.37
CA GLN A 310 -22.83 7.25 -22.95
C GLN A 310 -24.23 7.87 -23.13
N VAL A 311 -24.94 7.51 -24.20
CA VAL A 311 -26.35 7.85 -24.40
C VAL A 311 -27.24 7.15 -23.37
N GLU A 312 -27.04 5.87 -23.09
CA GLU A 312 -27.80 5.13 -22.06
C GLU A 312 -27.60 5.72 -20.65
N LEU A 313 -26.38 6.14 -20.31
CA LEU A 313 -26.07 6.80 -19.04
C LEU A 313 -26.70 8.20 -18.95
N LEU A 314 -26.69 8.97 -20.03
CA LEU A 314 -27.41 10.25 -20.11
C LEU A 314 -28.92 10.06 -19.97
N GLN A 315 -29.47 8.98 -20.52
CA GLN A 315 -30.89 8.66 -20.41
C GLN A 315 -31.26 8.19 -18.98
N LYS A 316 -30.35 7.49 -18.28
CA LYS A 316 -30.51 7.16 -16.85
C LYS A 316 -30.37 8.38 -15.94
N LEU A 317 -29.50 9.34 -16.27
CA LEU A 317 -29.38 10.63 -15.58
C LEU A 317 -30.56 11.57 -15.87
N ALA A 318 -31.25 11.40 -17.01
CA ALA A 318 -32.46 12.12 -17.37
C ALA A 318 -33.74 11.53 -16.74
N SER A 319 -33.64 10.64 -15.75
CA SER A 319 -34.79 10.22 -14.95
C SER A 319 -35.19 11.36 -14.00
N LYS A 320 -36.11 12.18 -14.51
CA LYS A 320 -36.78 13.33 -13.87
C LYS A 320 -37.26 13.06 -12.43
N ASP A 321 -37.48 11.80 -12.07
CA ASP A 321 -37.92 11.35 -10.76
C ASP A 321 -36.86 11.50 -9.66
N GLN A 322 -35.56 11.33 -9.95
CA GLN A 322 -34.53 11.51 -8.93
C GLN A 322 -34.27 12.99 -8.62
N ILE A 323 -34.35 13.86 -9.63
CA ILE A 323 -34.19 15.31 -9.47
C ILE A 323 -35.38 15.89 -8.68
N ALA A 324 -36.61 15.45 -8.97
CA ALA A 324 -37.79 15.85 -8.20
C ALA A 324 -37.70 15.41 -6.72
N SER A 325 -37.13 14.23 -6.44
CA SER A 325 -36.92 13.76 -5.07
C SER A 325 -35.84 14.54 -4.31
N LEU A 326 -34.82 15.05 -5.03
CA LEU A 326 -33.77 15.90 -4.48
C LEU A 326 -34.29 17.30 -4.16
N ASP A 327 -35.13 17.87 -5.01
CA ASP A 327 -35.75 19.17 -4.80
C ASP A 327 -36.70 19.15 -3.59
N ALA A 328 -37.50 18.09 -3.44
CA ALA A 328 -38.33 17.87 -2.25
C ALA A 328 -37.50 17.73 -0.95
N ARG A 329 -36.31 17.14 -1.02
CA ARG A 329 -35.39 17.03 0.14
C ARG A 329 -34.73 18.36 0.47
N LEU A 330 -34.40 19.17 -0.53
CA LEU A 330 -33.83 20.51 -0.35
C LEU A 330 -34.83 21.46 0.32
N GLN A 331 -36.09 21.47 -0.14
CA GLN A 331 -37.14 22.28 0.49
C GLN A 331 -37.41 21.88 1.95
N LYS A 332 -37.32 20.58 2.27
CA LYS A 332 -37.46 20.09 3.65
C LYS A 332 -36.28 20.53 4.54
N MET A 333 -35.06 20.57 4.00
CA MET A 333 -33.90 21.10 4.71
C MET A 333 -34.00 22.61 4.94
N GLU A 334 -34.51 23.36 3.97
CA GLU A 334 -34.71 24.81 4.12
C GLU A 334 -35.74 25.13 5.22
N GLN A 335 -36.86 24.40 5.26
CA GLN A 335 -37.84 24.54 6.34
C GLN A 335 -37.26 24.18 7.72
N MET A 336 -36.40 23.16 7.78
CA MET A 336 -35.74 22.77 9.03
C MET A 336 -34.74 23.85 9.49
N LEU A 337 -33.98 24.43 8.56
CA LEU A 337 -33.05 25.53 8.86
C LEU A 337 -33.77 26.80 9.32
N GLN A 338 -34.90 27.16 8.70
CA GLN A 338 -35.71 28.29 9.17
C GLN A 338 -36.33 28.04 10.55
N THR A 339 -36.68 26.79 10.86
CA THR A 339 -37.19 26.42 12.19
C THR A 339 -36.07 26.48 13.24
N ILE A 340 -34.87 26.03 12.89
CA ILE A 340 -33.68 26.14 13.76
C ILE A 340 -33.30 27.61 13.97
N GLN A 341 -33.34 28.45 12.93
CA GLN A 341 -33.05 29.89 13.05
C GLN A 341 -34.07 30.57 13.97
N ARG A 342 -35.35 30.22 13.88
CA ARG A 342 -36.41 30.73 14.76
C ARG A 342 -36.28 30.24 16.20
N ASP A 343 -35.79 29.02 16.41
CA ASP A 343 -35.55 28.47 17.76
C ASP A 343 -34.23 29.00 18.37
N LEU A 344 -33.27 29.40 17.54
CA LEU A 344 -32.04 30.12 17.92
C LEU A 344 -32.29 31.59 18.26
N GLU A 345 -33.25 32.24 17.60
CA GLU A 345 -33.59 33.65 17.84
C GLU A 345 -34.46 33.84 19.11
N GLY A 346 -35.02 32.76 19.67
CA GLY A 346 -36.07 32.83 20.69
C GLY A 346 -35.71 32.48 22.13
N LYS A 347 -34.47 32.11 22.51
CA LYS A 347 -34.22 31.64 23.90
C LYS A 347 -32.89 32.07 24.53
N ASP A 348 -33.02 32.58 25.76
CA ASP A 348 -31.98 32.99 26.70
C ASP A 348 -30.97 31.88 27.05
N TYR A 349 -29.92 31.74 26.25
CA TYR A 349 -28.77 30.87 26.58
C TYR A 349 -27.89 31.44 27.72
N HIS A 350 -27.94 32.75 27.97
CA HIS A 350 -27.18 33.38 29.07
C HIS A 350 -27.68 32.94 30.46
N GLY A 351 -28.99 32.80 30.65
CA GLY A 351 -29.56 32.35 31.93
C GLY A 351 -29.16 30.91 32.28
N ARG A 352 -29.16 30.02 31.28
CA ARG A 352 -28.78 28.61 31.48
C ARG A 352 -27.27 28.43 31.66
N PHE A 353 -26.45 29.27 31.03
CA PHE A 353 -25.00 29.22 31.22
C PHE A 353 -24.61 29.63 32.64
N ASN A 354 -25.24 30.67 33.20
CA ASN A 354 -25.01 31.07 34.59
C ASN A 354 -25.49 29.99 35.57
N GLN A 355 -26.61 29.32 35.28
CA GLN A 355 -27.10 28.20 36.09
C GLN A 355 -26.15 26.98 36.03
N LEU A 356 -25.58 26.69 34.85
CA LEU A 356 -24.56 25.64 34.68
C LEU A 356 -23.24 25.99 35.37
N GLN A 357 -22.82 27.25 35.32
CA GLN A 357 -21.61 27.72 35.98
C GLN A 357 -21.73 27.67 37.51
N GLU A 358 -22.90 28.00 38.05
CA GLU A 358 -23.18 27.88 39.48
C GLU A 358 -23.22 26.41 39.93
N THR A 359 -23.81 25.53 39.09
CA THR A 359 -23.86 24.09 39.36
C THR A 359 -22.46 23.46 39.32
N LEU A 360 -21.62 23.85 38.36
CA LEU A 360 -20.22 23.42 38.28
C LEU A 360 -19.38 23.92 39.46
N ARG A 361 -19.59 25.17 39.90
CA ARG A 361 -18.88 25.75 41.04
C ARG A 361 -19.25 25.04 42.35
N SER A 362 -20.53 24.74 42.55
CA SER A 362 -21.01 23.98 43.73
C SER A 362 -20.53 22.52 43.73
N SER A 363 -20.44 21.88 42.55
CA SER A 363 -19.91 20.52 42.42
C SER A 363 -18.40 20.45 42.69
N HIS A 364 -17.64 21.48 42.29
CA HIS A 364 -16.21 21.54 42.59
C HIS A 364 -15.92 21.67 44.10
N LEU A 365 -16.71 22.45 44.84
CA LEU A 365 -16.56 22.58 46.30
C LEU A 365 -16.91 21.28 47.04
N SER A 366 -18.01 20.61 46.63
CA SER A 366 -18.44 19.34 47.21
C SER A 366 -17.47 18.19 46.93
N LEU A 367 -16.82 18.16 45.76
CA LEU A 367 -15.80 17.16 45.43
C LEU A 367 -14.50 17.36 46.22
N THR A 368 -14.09 18.60 46.49
CA THR A 368 -12.89 18.86 47.29
C THR A 368 -13.05 18.52 48.77
N GLU A 369 -14.23 18.73 49.37
CA GLU A 369 -14.47 18.31 50.76
C GLU A 369 -14.63 16.80 50.90
N ASN A 370 -15.25 16.11 49.93
CA ASN A 370 -15.39 14.65 49.98
C ASN A 370 -14.09 13.90 49.63
N LEU A 371 -13.17 14.48 48.85
CA LEU A 371 -11.85 13.86 48.59
C LEU A 371 -10.92 13.88 49.82
N LEU A 372 -10.99 14.91 50.66
CA LEU A 372 -10.20 14.99 51.89
C LEU A 372 -10.71 14.02 52.98
N GLY A 373 -12.02 13.76 53.02
CA GLY A 373 -12.62 12.78 53.92
C GLY A 373 -12.37 11.31 53.52
N VAL A 374 -12.30 11.00 52.22
CA VAL A 374 -12.16 9.62 51.73
C VAL A 374 -10.70 9.15 51.63
N ILE A 375 -9.73 10.07 51.51
CA ILE A 375 -8.30 9.71 51.47
C ILE A 375 -7.74 9.32 52.85
N THR A 376 -8.40 9.70 53.95
CA THR A 376 -7.94 9.35 55.31
C THR A 376 -8.53 8.04 55.87
N SER A 377 -9.59 7.48 55.26
CA SER A 377 -10.27 6.28 55.76
C SER A 377 -9.93 4.98 55.02
N SER A 378 -8.99 4.97 54.07
CA SER A 378 -8.68 3.77 53.29
C SER A 378 -7.19 3.61 52.99
N ALA A 379 -6.36 3.65 54.04
CA ALA A 379 -5.05 3.02 54.00
C ALA A 379 -5.21 1.54 54.44
N PRO A 380 -5.12 0.55 53.54
CA PRO A 380 -5.14 -0.85 53.95
C PRO A 380 -3.83 -1.14 54.71
N ARG A 381 -3.96 -1.73 55.90
CA ARG A 381 -2.85 -2.08 56.79
C ARG A 381 -1.86 -3.02 56.10
N MET A 382 -0.79 -2.47 55.52
CA MET A 382 0.35 -3.20 54.93
C MET A 382 0.95 -4.26 55.87
N GLY A 383 0.75 -4.12 57.19
CA GLY A 383 1.23 -5.08 58.19
C GLY A 383 0.57 -6.47 58.11
N PHE A 384 -0.69 -6.58 57.69
CA PHE A 384 -1.37 -7.88 57.61
C PHE A 384 -0.76 -8.77 56.51
N PHE A 385 -0.49 -8.18 55.34
CA PHE A 385 0.13 -8.90 54.22
C PHE A 385 1.56 -9.32 54.53
N ILE A 386 2.35 -8.47 55.21
CA ILE A 386 3.71 -8.80 55.62
C ILE A 386 3.71 -9.95 56.64
N CYS A 387 2.82 -9.93 57.65
CA CYS A 387 2.67 -11.03 58.59
C CYS A 387 2.26 -12.34 57.92
N MET A 388 1.35 -12.27 56.92
CA MET A 388 0.93 -13.46 56.19
C MET A 388 2.08 -14.09 55.39
N ILE A 389 2.91 -13.27 54.73
CA ILE A 389 4.07 -13.74 53.98
C ILE A 389 5.12 -14.37 54.92
N ILE A 390 5.39 -13.75 56.08
CA ILE A 390 6.32 -14.30 57.07
C ILE A 390 5.81 -15.64 57.63
N ALA A 391 4.51 -15.74 57.93
CA ALA A 391 3.90 -16.99 58.41
C ALA A 391 4.01 -18.11 57.35
N PHE A 392 3.79 -17.79 56.07
CA PHE A 392 3.90 -18.74 54.97
C PHE A 392 5.36 -19.22 54.78
N GLN A 393 6.33 -18.31 54.85
CA GLN A 393 7.75 -18.67 54.78
C GLN A 393 8.19 -19.55 55.96
N GLY A 394 7.69 -19.27 57.18
CA GLY A 394 7.94 -20.11 58.36
C GLY A 394 7.40 -21.54 58.19
N LEU A 395 6.19 -21.68 57.64
CA LEU A 395 5.56 -22.98 57.39
C LEU A 395 6.37 -23.82 56.39
N LEU A 396 6.86 -23.20 55.31
CA LEU A 396 7.73 -23.86 54.33
C LEU A 396 9.07 -24.30 54.95
N ALA A 397 9.67 -23.47 55.82
CA ALA A 397 10.91 -23.83 56.51
C ALA A 397 10.73 -25.03 57.45
N VAL A 398 9.63 -25.07 58.22
CA VAL A 398 9.31 -26.20 59.10
C VAL A 398 9.05 -27.47 58.28
N ALA A 399 8.30 -27.36 57.17
CA ALA A 399 8.05 -28.49 56.27
C ALA A 399 9.36 -29.04 55.67
N TYR A 400 10.30 -28.16 55.30
CA TYR A 400 11.62 -28.56 54.80
C TYR A 400 12.46 -29.27 55.86
N ILE A 401 12.45 -28.81 57.11
CA ILE A 401 13.15 -29.48 58.22
C ILE A 401 12.57 -30.87 58.49
N ILE A 402 11.23 -31.00 58.50
CA ILE A 402 10.55 -32.29 58.66
C ILE A 402 10.89 -33.24 57.50
N TYR A 403 10.87 -32.74 56.27
CA TYR A 403 11.25 -33.51 55.08
C TYR A 403 12.70 -34.01 55.17
N LYS A 404 13.64 -33.12 55.54
CA LYS A 404 15.06 -33.48 55.70
C LYS A 404 15.27 -34.50 56.82
N ARG A 405 14.57 -34.34 57.95
CA ARG A 405 14.62 -35.28 59.09
C ARG A 405 14.03 -36.64 58.72
N ARG A 406 12.93 -36.68 57.96
CA ARG A 406 12.37 -37.94 57.43
C ARG A 406 13.31 -38.63 56.46
N ARG A 407 13.98 -37.88 55.58
CA ARG A 407 14.94 -38.44 54.62
C ARG A 407 16.19 -39.01 55.29
N ALA A 408 16.65 -38.41 56.39
CA ALA A 408 17.78 -38.92 57.18
C ALA A 408 17.46 -40.22 57.95
N ASN A 409 16.18 -40.46 58.27
CA ASN A 409 15.72 -41.64 59.02
C ASN A 409 15.20 -42.79 58.14
N MET A 410 15.32 -42.70 56.81
CA MET A 410 14.98 -43.84 55.94
C MET A 410 16.14 -44.85 55.93
N PRO A 411 15.90 -46.13 56.27
CA PRO A 411 16.93 -47.16 56.19
C PRO A 411 17.33 -47.35 54.72
N LYS A 412 18.64 -47.25 54.46
CA LYS A 412 19.20 -47.50 53.13
C LYS A 412 18.98 -48.96 52.77
N LYS A 413 18.09 -49.23 51.81
CA LYS A 413 18.05 -50.52 51.12
C LYS A 413 19.32 -50.62 50.28
N PHE A 414 20.27 -51.42 50.74
CA PHE A 414 21.35 -51.92 49.92
C PHE A 414 20.76 -52.93 48.92
N LEU A 415 21.17 -52.82 47.65
CA LEU A 415 20.97 -53.88 46.67
C LEU A 415 21.68 -55.15 47.12
#